data_AF-A0A8H7HLD7-F1
#
_entry.id   AF-A0A8H7HLD7-F1
#
_cell.length_a   1.000
_cell.length_b   1.000
_cell.length_c   1.000
_cell.angle_alpha   90.00
_cell.angle_beta   90.00
_cell.angle_gamma   90.00
#
_symmetry.space_group_name_H-M   'P 1'
#
loop_
_entity.id
_entity.type
_entity.pdbx_description
1 polymer ?
#
loop_
_entity_poly.entity_id
_entity_poly.type
_entity_poly.pdbx_seq_one_letter_code
_entity_poly.pdbx_strand_id
1 'polypeptide(L)'
;MTVSEHPSTLISSEHHNDSNNSKLAKNTWKVTAALKRDDRANRLKPYAHWGLAELAPPSSQKNITSLVHTRLTDRERSFLAIDATDLAQRLASRDCTALEVTTAFCKAAYVAQELTNCLTEVMFDQALARARELDTHISATGKVVGPLHGVPVSIKNHIAVKAEDTATGFVAWAGRKIAEEDATIVQILRQAGAIIYVKTTNPQALFALKTRSNIYGSTSNPYNRELGCGGSSGGEGALIASRGSLLGVGTDIGGSIPWSFDFGTLSVPWNSSVTQRKEGNKLVIGFFTNDGVVAPHPPIIERLHKTQDALIAAGHEVVDWVPMDHMQAFKLIAELFFLDGGEAIHAVLAELGEPAIPPLARHLPDSKEADTHTLAKILGSQRPTQPVPSMCIETLEQHRTAV
;
A
#
# COMPACT_ATOMS: atom_id res chain seq x y z
N MET A 1 37.20 23.48 -35.24
CA MET A 1 36.89 22.13 -34.73
C MET A 1 35.52 22.20 -34.09
N THR A 2 34.57 21.59 -34.77
CA THR A 2 33.12 21.70 -34.63
C THR A 2 32.61 20.88 -33.45
N VAL A 3 31.80 21.50 -32.59
CA VAL A 3 30.96 20.83 -31.59
C VAL A 3 29.61 20.53 -32.26
N SER A 4 29.22 19.26 -32.20
CA SER A 4 28.00 18.70 -32.75
C SER A 4 26.88 18.80 -31.71
N GLU A 5 25.89 19.67 -31.95
CA GLU A 5 24.63 19.71 -31.21
C GLU A 5 23.60 18.78 -31.89
N HIS A 6 23.01 17.87 -31.12
CA HIS A 6 21.88 17.05 -31.55
C HIS A 6 20.55 17.81 -31.31
N PRO A 7 19.57 17.71 -32.22
CA PRO A 7 18.36 18.54 -32.17
C PRO A 7 17.30 17.99 -31.20
N SER A 8 16.76 18.90 -30.39
CA SER A 8 15.51 18.79 -29.65
C SER A 8 14.31 18.97 -30.61
N THR A 9 13.47 17.96 -30.77
CA THR A 9 12.20 18.09 -31.50
C THR A 9 11.09 18.49 -30.54
N LEU A 10 10.84 19.80 -30.48
CA LEU A 10 9.56 20.38 -30.09
C LEU A 10 8.58 20.18 -31.26
N ILE A 11 7.48 19.46 -31.05
CA ILE A 11 6.40 19.36 -32.04
C ILE A 11 5.46 20.55 -31.81
N SER A 12 5.38 21.40 -32.82
CA SER A 12 4.54 22.58 -32.94
C SER A 12 3.05 22.24 -33.08
N SER A 13 2.23 23.12 -32.54
CA SER A 13 0.78 23.19 -32.70
C SER A 13 0.39 23.53 -34.15
N GLU A 14 -0.42 22.68 -34.78
CA GLU A 14 -1.23 23.08 -35.95
C GLU A 14 -2.66 22.57 -35.80
N HIS A 15 -3.59 23.52 -35.89
CA HIS A 15 -5.03 23.29 -36.03
C HIS A 15 -5.34 22.73 -37.42
N HIS A 16 -5.84 21.49 -37.50
CA HIS A 16 -6.51 20.97 -38.69
C HIS A 16 -7.78 20.18 -38.35
N ASN A 17 -8.90 20.88 -38.61
CA ASN A 17 -10.21 20.47 -39.09
C ASN A 17 -10.81 19.08 -38.75
N ASP A 18 -12.01 19.17 -38.19
CA ASP A 18 -13.04 18.16 -38.03
C ASP A 18 -13.25 17.28 -39.27
N SER A 19 -12.90 15.99 -39.17
CA SER A 19 -13.51 14.90 -39.98
C SER A 19 -13.07 13.47 -39.59
N ASN A 20 -12.15 13.30 -38.64
CA ASN A 20 -11.72 11.97 -38.18
C ASN A 20 -12.56 11.35 -37.04
N ASN A 21 -13.70 11.95 -36.70
CA ASN A 21 -14.51 11.56 -35.54
C ASN A 21 -15.40 10.31 -35.75
N SER A 22 -15.03 9.40 -36.67
CA SER A 22 -15.82 8.19 -36.98
C SER A 22 -15.05 6.86 -36.96
N LYS A 23 -13.81 6.82 -36.47
CA LYS A 23 -13.03 5.56 -36.32
C LYS A 23 -12.28 5.36 -34.99
N LEU A 24 -12.64 6.09 -33.93
CA LEU A 24 -12.36 5.58 -32.58
C LEU A 24 -13.44 4.53 -32.27
N ALA A 25 -13.13 3.25 -32.44
CA ALA A 25 -13.89 2.21 -31.77
C ALA A 25 -13.99 2.61 -30.29
N LYS A 26 -15.21 2.68 -29.72
CA LYS A 26 -15.40 2.94 -28.29
C LYS A 26 -14.47 2.00 -27.51
N ASN A 27 -13.40 2.54 -26.93
CA ASN A 27 -12.44 1.73 -26.19
C ASN A 27 -13.19 1.05 -25.04
N THR A 28 -13.38 -0.27 -25.14
CA THR A 28 -14.01 -1.06 -24.08
C THR A 28 -13.07 -1.12 -22.89
N TRP A 29 -13.60 -1.37 -21.68
CA TRP A 29 -12.75 -1.57 -20.50
C TRP A 29 -11.67 -2.64 -20.72
N LYS A 30 -11.95 -3.70 -21.51
CA LYS A 30 -10.96 -4.75 -21.81
C LYS A 30 -9.77 -4.23 -22.61
N VAL A 31 -10.02 -3.33 -23.57
CA VAL A 31 -8.97 -2.72 -24.40
C VAL A 31 -8.12 -1.80 -23.54
N THR A 32 -8.73 -0.91 -22.76
CA THR A 32 -8.00 0.01 -21.86
C THR A 32 -7.17 -0.76 -20.82
N ALA A 33 -7.74 -1.82 -20.22
CA ALA A 33 -7.01 -2.68 -19.30
C ALA A 33 -5.81 -3.39 -19.96
N ALA A 34 -5.96 -3.85 -21.20
CA ALA A 34 -4.86 -4.44 -21.96
C ALA A 34 -3.74 -3.44 -22.25
N LEU A 35 -4.09 -2.24 -22.75
CA LEU A 35 -3.13 -1.17 -23.00
C LEU A 35 -2.34 -0.80 -21.74
N LYS A 36 -2.98 -0.76 -20.58
CA LYS A 36 -2.29 -0.47 -19.32
C LYS A 36 -1.35 -1.60 -18.88
N ARG A 37 -1.70 -2.87 -19.14
CA ARG A 37 -0.78 -3.99 -18.92
C ARG A 37 0.41 -3.94 -19.88
N ASP A 38 0.18 -3.54 -21.13
CA ASP A 38 1.23 -3.40 -22.15
C ASP A 38 2.20 -2.27 -21.80
N ASP A 39 1.72 -1.14 -21.26
CA ASP A 39 2.56 -0.06 -20.70
C ASP A 39 3.52 -0.62 -19.63
N ARG A 40 3.00 -1.34 -18.63
CA ARG A 40 3.84 -1.99 -17.60
C ARG A 40 4.84 -2.98 -18.22
N ALA A 41 4.41 -3.81 -19.17
CA ALA A 41 5.28 -4.77 -19.83
C ALA A 41 6.40 -4.08 -20.64
N ASN A 42 6.08 -2.98 -21.33
CA ASN A 42 7.04 -2.20 -22.10
C ASN A 42 8.09 -1.54 -21.20
N ARG A 43 7.70 -1.05 -20.01
CA ARG A 43 8.63 -0.50 -19.03
C ARG A 43 9.56 -1.56 -18.42
N LEU A 44 9.10 -2.81 -18.34
CA LEU A 44 9.92 -3.95 -17.88
C LEU A 44 10.83 -4.52 -18.99
N LYS A 45 10.44 -4.39 -20.27
CA LYS A 45 11.13 -5.01 -21.41
C LYS A 45 12.65 -4.75 -21.49
N PRO A 46 13.18 -3.53 -21.26
CA PRO A 46 14.63 -3.29 -21.26
C PRO A 46 15.39 -4.11 -20.19
N TYR A 47 14.67 -4.56 -19.16
CA TYR A 47 15.19 -5.24 -17.99
C TYR A 47 14.92 -6.75 -18.00
N ALA A 48 14.48 -7.31 -19.12
CA ALA A 48 14.14 -8.74 -19.24
C ALA A 48 15.26 -9.70 -18.82
N HIS A 49 16.52 -9.26 -18.93
CA HIS A 49 17.69 -10.02 -18.50
C HIS A 49 17.79 -10.23 -16.97
N TRP A 50 16.99 -9.52 -16.17
CA TRP A 50 16.84 -9.75 -14.72
C TRP A 50 15.80 -10.81 -14.37
N GLY A 51 14.99 -11.24 -15.34
CA GLY A 51 13.91 -12.19 -15.11
C GLY A 51 14.37 -13.60 -14.76
N LEU A 52 13.43 -14.42 -14.29
CA LEU A 52 13.68 -15.82 -13.96
C LEU A 52 14.02 -16.63 -15.21
N ALA A 53 13.38 -16.36 -16.35
CA ALA A 53 13.46 -17.18 -17.55
C ALA A 53 13.26 -18.67 -17.21
N GLU A 54 14.24 -19.52 -17.47
CA GLU A 54 14.22 -20.96 -17.15
C GLU A 54 14.11 -21.28 -15.64
N LEU A 55 14.30 -20.29 -14.75
CA LEU A 55 14.17 -20.45 -13.30
C LEU A 55 12.73 -20.25 -12.79
N ALA A 56 11.75 -20.13 -13.70
CA ALA A 56 10.35 -19.97 -13.32
C ALA A 56 9.84 -21.20 -12.52
N PRO A 57 9.18 -20.99 -11.38
CA PRO A 57 8.72 -22.10 -10.54
C PRO A 57 7.59 -22.88 -11.22
N PRO A 58 7.53 -24.21 -11.06
CA PRO A 58 6.35 -24.97 -11.45
C PRO A 58 5.11 -24.49 -10.67
N SER A 59 3.92 -24.73 -11.22
CA SER A 59 2.66 -24.34 -10.58
C SER A 59 2.44 -24.99 -9.20
N SER A 60 3.07 -26.15 -8.95
CA SER A 60 3.02 -26.85 -7.67
C SER A 60 3.85 -26.21 -6.55
N GLN A 61 4.83 -25.35 -6.89
CA GLN A 61 5.66 -24.68 -5.90
C GLN A 61 4.89 -23.49 -5.30
N LYS A 62 4.40 -23.69 -4.06
CA LYS A 62 3.60 -22.70 -3.34
C LYS A 62 4.44 -21.54 -2.82
N ASN A 63 5.55 -21.84 -2.14
CA ASN A 63 6.47 -20.84 -1.59
C ASN A 63 7.56 -20.50 -2.61
N ILE A 64 7.66 -19.24 -2.95
CA ILE A 64 8.55 -18.67 -3.98
C ILE A 64 9.44 -17.56 -3.43
N THR A 65 9.45 -17.30 -2.11
CA THR A 65 10.20 -16.18 -1.52
C THR A 65 11.70 -16.28 -1.79
N SER A 66 12.24 -17.50 -1.91
CA SER A 66 13.66 -17.72 -2.19
C SER A 66 14.07 -17.35 -3.63
N LEU A 67 13.13 -17.32 -4.58
CA LEU A 67 13.44 -17.18 -6.00
C LEU A 67 13.90 -15.77 -6.38
N VAL A 68 13.49 -14.75 -5.62
CA VAL A 68 13.98 -13.37 -5.80
C VAL A 68 15.50 -13.27 -5.66
N HIS A 69 16.12 -14.16 -4.88
CA HIS A 69 17.56 -14.15 -4.64
C HIS A 69 18.40 -14.81 -5.74
N THR A 70 17.76 -15.50 -6.70
CA THR A 70 18.45 -16.36 -7.70
C THR A 70 19.24 -15.57 -8.74
N ARG A 71 18.83 -14.32 -9.01
CA ARG A 71 19.47 -13.41 -9.98
C ARG A 71 20.34 -12.34 -9.32
N LEU A 72 20.53 -12.44 -8.00
CA LEU A 72 21.32 -11.49 -7.22
C LEU A 72 22.69 -12.08 -6.88
N THR A 73 23.71 -11.23 -6.92
CA THR A 73 25.03 -11.52 -6.34
C THR A 73 24.97 -11.54 -4.81
N ASP A 74 26.00 -12.07 -4.14
CA ASP A 74 26.08 -12.03 -2.67
C ASP A 74 26.07 -10.60 -2.12
N ARG A 75 26.72 -9.67 -2.82
CA ARG A 75 26.71 -8.25 -2.45
C ARG A 75 25.30 -7.67 -2.52
N GLU A 76 24.56 -7.95 -3.59
CA GLU A 76 23.17 -7.51 -3.73
C GLU A 76 22.26 -8.15 -2.68
N ARG A 77 22.41 -9.46 -2.42
CA ARG A 77 21.68 -10.16 -1.35
C ARG A 77 21.90 -9.53 0.01
N SER A 78 23.09 -9.01 0.30
CA SER A 78 23.39 -8.32 1.56
C SER A 78 22.56 -7.06 1.79
N PHE A 79 22.10 -6.39 0.72
CA PHE A 79 21.25 -5.20 0.85
C PHE A 79 19.80 -5.56 1.20
N LEU A 80 19.32 -6.72 0.72
CA LEU A 80 17.95 -7.20 0.95
C LEU A 80 17.78 -7.91 2.31
N ALA A 81 18.88 -8.33 2.92
CA ALA A 81 18.89 -9.12 4.15
C ALA A 81 18.76 -8.27 5.44
N ILE A 82 18.87 -6.94 5.32
CA ILE A 82 18.82 -5.97 6.42
C ILE A 82 17.51 -5.17 6.39
N ASP A 83 17.27 -4.35 7.41
CA ASP A 83 16.13 -3.42 7.40
C ASP A 83 16.49 -2.05 6.76
N ALA A 84 15.48 -1.20 6.59
CA ALA A 84 15.66 0.10 5.95
C ALA A 84 16.55 1.07 6.76
N THR A 85 16.62 0.91 8.08
CA THR A 85 17.45 1.74 8.97
C THR A 85 18.92 1.38 8.79
N ASP A 86 19.23 0.08 8.82
CA ASP A 86 20.58 -0.43 8.55
C ASP A 86 21.04 -0.06 7.12
N LEU A 87 20.14 -0.17 6.14
CA LEU A 87 20.46 0.19 4.76
C LEU A 87 20.76 1.70 4.62
N ALA A 88 19.95 2.56 5.24
CA ALA A 88 20.19 4.00 5.27
C ALA A 88 21.56 4.33 5.91
N GLN A 89 21.93 3.63 6.99
CA GLN A 89 23.23 3.80 7.63
C GLN A 89 24.38 3.41 6.70
N ARG A 90 24.29 2.26 6.01
CA ARG A 90 25.31 1.82 5.05
C ARG A 90 25.49 2.77 3.86
N LEU A 91 24.39 3.37 3.40
CA LEU A 91 24.43 4.40 2.36
C LEU A 91 25.08 5.69 2.87
N ALA A 92 24.74 6.11 4.10
CA ALA A 92 25.32 7.29 4.73
C ALA A 92 26.83 7.13 5.02
N SER A 93 27.28 5.94 5.42
CA SER A 93 28.69 5.62 5.65
C SER A 93 29.48 5.35 4.36
N ARG A 94 28.80 5.27 3.21
CA ARG A 94 29.36 4.94 1.89
C ARG A 94 29.92 3.52 1.78
N ASP A 95 29.41 2.59 2.59
CA ASP A 95 29.72 1.15 2.47
C ASP A 95 29.18 0.55 1.16
N CYS A 96 28.16 1.19 0.61
CA CYS A 96 27.56 0.93 -0.70
C CYS A 96 27.06 2.23 -1.33
N THR A 97 26.90 2.23 -2.65
CA THR A 97 26.32 3.37 -3.38
C THR A 97 24.81 3.23 -3.54
N ALA A 98 24.11 4.36 -3.70
CA ALA A 98 22.70 4.36 -4.03
C ALA A 98 22.42 3.63 -5.35
N LEU A 99 23.34 3.73 -6.33
CA LEU A 99 23.21 3.02 -7.59
C LEU A 99 23.30 1.50 -7.43
N GLU A 100 24.25 1.00 -6.64
CA GLU A 100 24.37 -0.44 -6.32
C GLU A 100 23.08 -0.96 -5.68
N VAL A 101 22.62 -0.26 -4.64
CA VAL A 101 21.43 -0.63 -3.87
C VAL A 101 20.18 -0.58 -4.76
N THR A 102 19.94 0.53 -5.45
CA THR A 102 18.76 0.68 -6.32
C THR A 102 18.73 -0.37 -7.42
N THR A 103 19.87 -0.70 -8.02
CA THR A 103 19.96 -1.77 -9.02
C THR A 103 19.54 -3.12 -8.45
N ALA A 104 19.99 -3.46 -7.23
CA ALA A 104 19.61 -4.69 -6.55
C ALA A 104 18.08 -4.77 -6.29
N PHE A 105 17.48 -3.67 -5.83
CA PHE A 105 16.04 -3.61 -5.58
C PHE A 105 15.21 -3.61 -6.87
N CYS A 106 15.68 -3.00 -7.96
CA CYS A 106 15.02 -3.09 -9.26
C CYS A 106 15.04 -4.53 -9.81
N LYS A 107 16.17 -5.25 -9.69
CA LYS A 107 16.26 -6.68 -10.03
C LYS A 107 15.27 -7.52 -9.20
N ALA A 108 15.26 -7.29 -7.89
CA ALA A 108 14.41 -8.03 -6.97
C ALA A 108 12.91 -7.76 -7.23
N ALA A 109 12.54 -6.50 -7.48
CA ALA A 109 11.18 -6.12 -7.83
C ALA A 109 10.74 -6.68 -9.18
N TYR A 110 11.64 -6.75 -10.17
CA TYR A 110 11.36 -7.41 -11.45
C TYR A 110 10.97 -8.89 -11.24
N VAL A 111 11.78 -9.63 -10.48
CA VAL A 111 11.49 -11.05 -10.20
C VAL A 111 10.22 -11.20 -9.35
N ALA A 112 10.03 -10.36 -8.34
CA ALA A 112 8.81 -10.35 -7.53
C ALA A 112 7.57 -10.10 -8.39
N GLN A 113 7.67 -9.23 -9.40
CA GLN A 113 6.59 -8.96 -10.36
C GLN A 113 6.23 -10.19 -11.20
N GLU A 114 7.22 -10.91 -11.75
CA GLU A 114 6.96 -12.15 -12.48
C GLU A 114 6.28 -13.21 -11.61
N LEU A 115 6.67 -13.26 -10.35
CA LEU A 115 6.24 -14.26 -9.40
C LEU A 115 4.84 -14.01 -8.80
N THR A 116 4.51 -12.74 -8.53
CA THR A 116 3.34 -12.35 -7.72
C THR A 116 2.40 -11.37 -8.40
N ASN A 117 2.83 -10.71 -9.48
CA ASN A 117 2.07 -9.64 -10.15
C ASN A 117 1.71 -8.49 -9.19
N CYS A 118 2.73 -7.95 -8.49
CA CYS A 118 2.59 -6.93 -7.44
C CYS A 118 2.81 -5.49 -7.91
N LEU A 119 3.31 -5.23 -9.12
CA LEU A 119 3.65 -3.90 -9.62
C LEU A 119 2.61 -3.35 -10.59
N THR A 120 2.45 -2.02 -10.61
CA THR A 120 1.66 -1.27 -11.60
C THR A 120 2.57 -0.42 -12.47
N GLU A 121 3.23 0.59 -11.88
CA GLU A 121 4.13 1.51 -12.57
C GLU A 121 5.56 1.13 -12.23
N VAL A 122 6.41 1.10 -13.24
CA VAL A 122 7.84 0.75 -13.12
C VAL A 122 8.64 1.98 -13.53
N MET A 123 9.43 2.52 -12.60
CA MET A 123 10.19 3.77 -12.76
C MET A 123 11.70 3.50 -12.65
N PHE A 124 12.18 2.35 -13.14
CA PHE A 124 13.58 1.94 -12.96
C PHE A 124 14.58 2.95 -13.55
N ASP A 125 14.33 3.50 -14.73
CA ASP A 125 15.22 4.50 -15.33
C ASP A 125 15.34 5.76 -14.46
N GLN A 126 14.19 6.29 -14.01
CA GLN A 126 14.13 7.45 -13.13
C GLN A 126 14.82 7.18 -11.78
N ALA A 127 14.61 5.98 -11.22
CA ALA A 127 15.22 5.56 -9.96
C ALA A 127 16.74 5.45 -10.08
N LEU A 128 17.26 4.82 -11.15
CA LEU A 128 18.69 4.69 -11.41
C LEU A 128 19.34 6.04 -11.71
N ALA A 129 18.65 6.95 -12.41
CA ALA A 129 19.11 8.33 -12.59
C ALA A 129 19.23 9.04 -11.25
N ARG A 130 18.19 8.99 -10.42
CA ARG A 130 18.19 9.59 -9.09
C ARG A 130 19.28 9.00 -8.19
N ALA A 131 19.52 7.69 -8.27
CA ALA A 131 20.59 7.03 -7.53
C ALA A 131 21.96 7.64 -7.86
N ARG A 132 22.27 7.85 -9.15
CA ARG A 132 23.52 8.50 -9.58
C ARG A 132 23.65 9.94 -9.10
N GLU A 133 22.55 10.69 -9.08
CA GLU A 133 22.54 12.05 -8.53
C GLU A 133 22.88 12.07 -7.04
N LEU A 134 22.31 11.14 -6.28
CA LEU A 134 22.57 11.01 -4.84
C LEU A 134 24.01 10.61 -4.55
N ASP A 135 24.56 9.66 -5.32
CA ASP A 135 25.97 9.27 -5.24
C ASP A 135 26.91 10.44 -5.57
N THR A 136 26.57 11.22 -6.60
CA THR A 136 27.32 12.44 -6.96
C THR A 136 27.25 13.48 -5.82
N HIS A 137 26.06 13.69 -5.25
CA HIS A 137 25.85 14.64 -4.16
C HIS A 137 26.67 14.29 -2.93
N ILE A 138 26.59 13.05 -2.43
CA ILE A 138 27.32 12.66 -1.23
C ILE A 138 28.83 12.69 -1.48
N SER A 139 29.28 12.25 -2.65
CA SER A 139 30.69 12.30 -3.05
C SER A 139 31.23 13.75 -3.05
N ALA A 140 30.49 14.68 -3.64
CA ALA A 140 30.89 16.09 -3.76
C ALA A 140 30.80 16.87 -2.43
N THR A 141 29.79 16.61 -1.61
CA THR A 141 29.47 17.47 -0.44
C THR A 141 29.91 16.90 0.90
N GLY A 142 30.21 15.61 0.98
CA GLY A 142 30.42 14.96 2.27
C GLY A 142 29.13 14.51 2.97
N LYS A 143 27.95 14.94 2.49
CA LYS A 143 26.71 14.91 3.28
C LYS A 143 25.61 14.10 2.59
N VAL A 144 24.77 13.45 3.40
CA VAL A 144 23.52 12.87 2.94
C VAL A 144 22.49 13.97 2.67
N VAL A 145 21.57 13.72 1.74
CA VAL A 145 20.41 14.59 1.48
C VAL A 145 19.45 14.61 2.67
N GLY A 146 19.25 13.46 3.31
CA GLY A 146 18.34 13.27 4.43
C GLY A 146 18.44 11.86 5.02
N PRO A 147 17.56 11.52 5.99
CA PRO A 147 17.65 10.26 6.75
C PRO A 147 17.41 8.99 5.91
N LEU A 148 16.84 9.10 4.72
CA LEU A 148 16.57 7.99 3.79
C LEU A 148 17.42 8.09 2.52
N HIS A 149 18.56 8.78 2.57
CA HIS A 149 19.43 8.99 1.42
C HIS A 149 19.76 7.68 0.69
N GLY A 150 19.26 7.55 -0.54
CA GLY A 150 19.51 6.41 -1.42
C GLY A 150 18.63 5.18 -1.16
N VAL A 151 17.73 5.21 -0.17
CA VAL A 151 16.87 4.06 0.17
C VAL A 151 15.73 3.92 -0.84
N PRO A 152 15.58 2.78 -1.54
CA PRO A 152 14.44 2.54 -2.43
C PRO A 152 13.14 2.35 -1.64
N VAL A 153 12.06 3.01 -2.06
CA VAL A 153 10.74 2.95 -1.42
C VAL A 153 9.65 2.71 -2.46
N SER A 154 8.78 1.73 -2.19
CA SER A 154 7.62 1.38 -3.02
C SER A 154 6.38 2.17 -2.61
N ILE A 155 5.50 2.47 -3.57
CA ILE A 155 4.32 3.32 -3.34
C ILE A 155 3.06 2.63 -3.87
N LYS A 156 2.02 2.47 -3.04
CA LYS A 156 0.73 1.92 -3.49
C LYS A 156 0.12 2.75 -4.63
N ASN A 157 -0.50 2.09 -5.63
CA ASN A 157 -0.94 2.74 -6.87
C ASN A 157 -1.88 3.95 -6.70
N HIS A 158 -2.71 3.97 -5.67
CA HIS A 158 -3.59 5.10 -5.35
C HIS A 158 -2.85 6.39 -4.96
N ILE A 159 -1.62 6.31 -4.50
CA ILE A 159 -0.85 7.48 -4.07
C ILE A 159 -0.20 8.13 -5.30
N ALA A 160 -0.42 9.44 -5.47
CA ALA A 160 0.11 10.19 -6.60
C ALA A 160 1.64 10.24 -6.56
N VAL A 161 2.27 9.90 -7.68
CA VAL A 161 3.69 10.08 -7.96
C VAL A 161 3.76 10.86 -9.27
N LYS A 162 4.47 11.99 -9.27
CA LYS A 162 4.55 12.91 -10.40
C LYS A 162 4.91 12.18 -11.69
N ALA A 163 4.22 12.53 -12.77
CA ALA A 163 4.33 11.97 -14.12
C ALA A 163 3.91 10.49 -14.25
N GLU A 164 3.36 9.87 -13.20
CA GLU A 164 2.92 8.48 -13.23
C GLU A 164 1.40 8.36 -13.06
N ASP A 165 0.85 7.28 -13.62
CA ASP A 165 -0.59 7.01 -13.60
C ASP A 165 -1.08 6.56 -12.22
N THR A 166 -2.31 6.95 -11.88
CA THR A 166 -2.95 6.69 -10.58
C THR A 166 -4.36 6.13 -10.79
N ALA A 167 -4.42 4.97 -11.46
CA ALA A 167 -5.68 4.32 -11.83
C ALA A 167 -6.55 3.92 -10.62
N THR A 168 -5.96 3.70 -9.43
CA THR A 168 -6.70 3.31 -8.22
C THR A 168 -7.55 2.05 -8.42
N GLY A 169 -7.12 1.19 -9.35
CA GLY A 169 -7.83 -0.04 -9.72
C GLY A 169 -9.07 0.15 -10.61
N PHE A 170 -9.43 1.38 -11.00
CA PHE A 170 -10.46 1.68 -11.98
C PHE A 170 -9.88 1.68 -13.40
N VAL A 171 -10.46 0.90 -14.31
CA VAL A 171 -10.02 0.89 -15.71
C VAL A 171 -10.31 2.23 -16.38
N ALA A 172 -11.39 2.90 -16.00
CA ALA A 172 -11.74 4.24 -16.51
C ALA A 172 -10.66 5.30 -16.24
N TRP A 173 -9.82 5.11 -15.22
CA TRP A 173 -8.74 6.05 -14.87
C TRP A 173 -7.38 5.65 -15.45
N ALA A 174 -7.22 4.40 -15.89
CA ALA A 174 -5.97 3.89 -16.41
C ALA A 174 -5.52 4.66 -17.67
N GLY A 175 -4.33 5.25 -17.62
CA GLY A 175 -3.77 6.10 -18.66
C GLY A 175 -4.41 7.49 -18.78
N ARG A 176 -5.32 7.85 -17.87
CA ARG A 176 -6.04 9.15 -17.85
C ARG A 176 -5.74 9.98 -16.61
N LYS A 177 -5.28 9.37 -15.51
CA LYS A 177 -5.00 10.05 -14.24
C LYS A 177 -3.50 10.11 -13.99
N ILE A 178 -2.80 10.81 -14.88
CA ILE A 178 -1.37 11.11 -14.72
C ILE A 178 -1.22 12.24 -13.69
N ALA A 179 -0.44 12.00 -12.64
CA ALA A 179 -0.27 13.00 -11.59
C ALA A 179 0.66 14.13 -12.05
N GLU A 180 0.23 15.38 -11.87
CA GLU A 180 1.04 16.57 -12.16
C GLU A 180 2.12 16.81 -11.09
N GLU A 181 1.84 16.37 -9.86
CA GLU A 181 2.71 16.50 -8.70
C GLU A 181 2.73 15.22 -7.85
N ASP A 182 3.78 15.11 -7.04
CA ASP A 182 3.90 14.07 -6.03
C ASP A 182 2.89 14.34 -4.90
N ALA A 183 2.26 13.29 -4.35
CA ALA A 183 1.52 13.40 -3.10
C ALA A 183 2.47 13.86 -1.97
N THR A 184 1.94 14.54 -0.95
CA THR A 184 2.73 15.09 0.16
C THR A 184 3.67 14.05 0.80
N ILE A 185 3.22 12.82 1.01
CA ILE A 185 4.07 11.75 1.55
C ILE A 185 5.24 11.40 0.62
N VAL A 186 5.04 11.42 -0.70
CA VAL A 186 6.08 11.17 -1.68
C VAL A 186 7.07 12.34 -1.72
N GLN A 187 6.60 13.58 -1.60
CA GLN A 187 7.46 14.76 -1.46
C GLN A 187 8.36 14.66 -0.22
N ILE A 188 7.79 14.28 0.94
CA ILE A 188 8.54 14.07 2.19
C ILE A 188 9.62 12.99 2.01
N LEU A 189 9.28 11.86 1.39
CA LEU A 189 10.23 10.78 1.14
C LEU A 189 11.37 11.24 0.22
N ARG A 190 11.06 11.96 -0.85
CA ARG A 190 12.10 12.52 -1.75
C ARG A 190 12.99 13.53 -1.05
N GLN A 191 12.43 14.41 -0.23
CA GLN A 191 13.18 15.37 0.59
C GLN A 191 14.07 14.66 1.62
N ALA A 192 13.62 13.53 2.17
CA ALA A 192 14.43 12.66 3.01
C ALA A 192 15.54 11.91 2.25
N GLY A 193 15.60 12.03 0.91
CA GLY A 193 16.60 11.41 0.06
C GLY A 193 16.23 10.01 -0.45
N ALA A 194 15.00 9.55 -0.25
CA ALA A 194 14.53 8.25 -0.73
C ALA A 194 14.38 8.22 -2.26
N ILE A 195 14.45 7.02 -2.82
CA ILE A 195 14.31 6.74 -4.26
C ILE A 195 12.99 6.02 -4.50
N ILE A 196 12.05 6.67 -5.18
CA ILE A 196 10.80 6.03 -5.61
C ILE A 196 11.06 5.30 -6.93
N TYR A 197 10.76 4.01 -7.00
CA TYR A 197 11.16 3.15 -8.13
C TYR A 197 10.06 2.26 -8.68
N VAL A 198 9.01 1.96 -7.90
CA VAL A 198 7.82 1.22 -8.34
C VAL A 198 6.55 1.70 -7.67
N LYS A 199 5.43 1.57 -8.37
CA LYS A 199 4.10 1.60 -7.77
C LYS A 199 3.51 0.20 -7.70
N THR A 200 2.73 -0.12 -6.67
CA THR A 200 2.22 -1.49 -6.42
C THR A 200 0.71 -1.63 -6.53
N THR A 201 0.26 -2.85 -6.78
CA THR A 201 -1.14 -3.19 -7.01
C THR A 201 -2.01 -2.97 -5.78
N ASN A 202 -3.24 -2.56 -6.05
CA ASN A 202 -4.34 -2.49 -5.09
C ASN A 202 -5.61 -3.08 -5.74
N PRO A 203 -6.67 -3.39 -4.98
CA PRO A 203 -7.92 -3.83 -5.56
C PRO A 203 -8.66 -2.70 -6.29
N GLN A 204 -9.64 -3.08 -7.11
CA GLN A 204 -10.59 -2.15 -7.74
C GLN A 204 -11.26 -1.28 -6.67
N ALA A 205 -11.28 0.04 -6.90
CA ALA A 205 -11.84 1.03 -5.98
C ALA A 205 -11.23 1.05 -4.56
N LEU A 206 -10.10 0.35 -4.34
CA LEU A 206 -9.48 0.13 -3.02
C LEU A 206 -10.35 -0.63 -2.00
N PHE A 207 -11.57 -0.99 -2.35
CA PHE A 207 -12.57 -1.48 -1.42
C PHE A 207 -12.65 -3.02 -1.45
N ALA A 208 -11.52 -3.66 -1.17
CA ALA A 208 -11.46 -5.10 -0.94
C ALA A 208 -10.23 -5.49 -0.10
N LEU A 209 -10.36 -6.57 0.68
CA LEU A 209 -9.24 -7.18 1.40
C LEU A 209 -8.51 -8.24 0.56
N LYS A 210 -8.89 -8.41 -0.72
CA LYS A 210 -8.17 -9.22 -1.70
C LYS A 210 -7.70 -8.32 -2.84
N THR A 211 -6.39 -8.25 -3.07
CA THR A 211 -5.81 -7.43 -4.15
C THR A 211 -6.09 -8.04 -5.53
N ARG A 212 -7.15 -7.53 -6.17
CA ARG A 212 -7.55 -7.89 -7.53
C ARG A 212 -8.14 -6.67 -8.25
N SER A 213 -7.83 -6.48 -9.52
CA SER A 213 -8.52 -5.51 -10.39
C SER A 213 -8.72 -6.07 -11.79
N ASN A 214 -9.57 -5.44 -12.60
CA ASN A 214 -9.73 -5.85 -14.00
C ASN A 214 -8.55 -5.40 -14.88
N ILE A 215 -7.73 -4.46 -14.41
CA ILE A 215 -6.48 -4.04 -15.06
C ILE A 215 -5.44 -5.15 -14.92
N TYR A 216 -5.05 -5.45 -13.68
CA TYR A 216 -3.87 -6.28 -13.41
C TYR A 216 -4.19 -7.72 -13.06
N GLY A 217 -5.45 -8.10 -12.84
CA GLY A 217 -5.79 -9.42 -12.33
C GLY A 217 -5.53 -9.51 -10.82
N SER A 218 -5.14 -10.68 -10.32
CA SER A 218 -4.87 -10.89 -8.88
C SER A 218 -3.38 -10.80 -8.58
N THR A 219 -3.06 -10.30 -7.38
CA THR A 219 -1.72 -10.41 -6.78
C THR A 219 -1.72 -11.57 -5.78
N SER A 220 -0.72 -12.45 -5.87
CA SER A 220 -0.62 -13.65 -5.05
C SER A 220 0.33 -13.46 -3.85
N ASN A 221 0.17 -14.29 -2.82
CA ASN A 221 1.06 -14.31 -1.67
C ASN A 221 2.36 -15.05 -2.01
N PRO A 222 3.55 -14.48 -1.78
CA PRO A 222 4.82 -15.14 -2.11
C PRO A 222 5.13 -16.37 -1.22
N TYR A 223 4.57 -16.47 -0.02
CA TYR A 223 4.72 -17.67 0.82
C TYR A 223 3.81 -18.82 0.37
N ASN A 224 2.69 -18.51 -0.29
CA ASN A 224 1.79 -19.49 -0.85
C ASN A 224 0.96 -18.89 -1.99
N ARG A 225 1.34 -19.19 -3.25
CA ARG A 225 0.71 -18.65 -4.45
C ARG A 225 -0.75 -19.08 -4.69
N GLU A 226 -1.24 -20.07 -3.95
CA GLU A 226 -2.67 -20.43 -3.95
C GLU A 226 -3.52 -19.47 -3.10
N LEU A 227 -2.88 -18.62 -2.28
CA LEU A 227 -3.52 -17.64 -1.42
C LEU A 227 -3.38 -16.22 -2.00
N GLY A 228 -4.35 -15.36 -1.67
CA GLY A 228 -4.23 -13.92 -1.92
C GLY A 228 -3.24 -13.27 -0.95
N CYS A 229 -2.61 -12.17 -1.37
CA CYS A 229 -1.68 -11.40 -0.54
C CYS A 229 -2.37 -10.43 0.46
N GLY A 230 -3.69 -10.52 0.64
CA GLY A 230 -4.47 -9.52 1.37
C GLY A 230 -4.72 -8.25 0.56
N GLY A 231 -5.11 -7.18 1.24
CA GLY A 231 -5.51 -5.91 0.63
C GLY A 231 -5.95 -4.88 1.68
N SER A 232 -6.15 -3.62 1.31
CA SER A 232 -6.08 -3.12 -0.06
C SER A 232 -4.66 -2.79 -0.54
N SER A 233 -3.67 -2.81 0.36
CA SER A 233 -2.25 -2.57 0.07
C SER A 233 -1.48 -3.88 -0.24
N GLY A 234 -2.10 -4.84 -0.92
CA GLY A 234 -1.51 -6.18 -1.06
C GLY A 234 -0.33 -6.26 -2.03
N GLY A 235 -0.21 -5.33 -2.99
CA GLY A 235 1.00 -5.20 -3.81
C GLY A 235 2.23 -4.84 -2.99
N GLU A 236 2.12 -3.87 -2.07
CA GLU A 236 3.18 -3.55 -1.09
C GLU A 236 3.52 -4.78 -0.25
N GLY A 237 2.50 -5.45 0.31
CA GLY A 237 2.70 -6.65 1.12
C GLY A 237 3.43 -7.77 0.37
N ALA A 238 3.04 -8.05 -0.88
CA ALA A 238 3.69 -9.07 -1.71
C ALA A 238 5.13 -8.69 -2.08
N LEU A 239 5.38 -7.42 -2.42
CA LEU A 239 6.71 -6.94 -2.80
C LEU A 239 7.69 -6.98 -1.61
N ILE A 240 7.27 -6.47 -0.44
CA ILE A 240 8.08 -6.46 0.79
C ILE A 240 8.34 -7.89 1.28
N ALA A 241 7.31 -8.74 1.30
CA ALA A 241 7.47 -10.15 1.69
C ALA A 241 8.42 -10.92 0.75
N SER A 242 8.52 -10.49 -0.51
CA SER A 242 9.45 -11.03 -1.49
C SER A 242 10.85 -10.41 -1.41
N ARG A 243 11.10 -9.49 -0.46
CA ARG A 243 12.33 -8.68 -0.35
C ARG A 243 12.62 -7.80 -1.58
N GLY A 244 11.60 -7.55 -2.42
CA GLY A 244 11.71 -6.63 -3.54
C GLY A 244 11.67 -5.17 -3.13
N SER A 245 11.30 -4.88 -1.88
CA SER A 245 11.33 -3.59 -1.17
C SER A 245 11.58 -3.84 0.32
N LEU A 246 12.19 -2.89 1.04
CA LEU A 246 12.29 -2.91 2.51
C LEU A 246 11.30 -1.98 3.20
N LEU A 247 10.81 -0.98 2.48
CA LEU A 247 9.91 0.06 2.98
C LEU A 247 8.91 0.44 1.90
N GLY A 248 7.65 0.56 2.29
CA GLY A 248 6.56 0.81 1.38
C GLY A 248 5.46 1.68 1.99
N VAL A 249 4.73 2.41 1.16
CA VAL A 249 3.61 3.25 1.60
C VAL A 249 2.29 2.67 1.13
N GLY A 250 1.45 2.26 2.08
CA GLY A 250 0.07 1.84 1.89
C GLY A 250 -0.95 2.86 2.41
N THR A 251 -2.22 2.49 2.37
CA THR A 251 -3.32 3.24 2.99
C THR A 251 -4.26 2.31 3.73
N ASP A 252 -4.93 2.83 4.76
CA ASP A 252 -5.94 2.14 5.56
C ASP A 252 -7.14 3.08 5.81
N ILE A 253 -8.35 2.52 5.81
CA ILE A 253 -9.62 3.23 6.07
C ILE A 253 -10.54 2.43 7.02
N GLY A 254 -10.40 1.10 7.09
CA GLY A 254 -11.04 0.26 8.09
C GLY A 254 -10.29 0.25 9.44
N GLY A 255 -9.38 1.22 9.62
CA GLY A 255 -8.47 1.39 10.75
C GLY A 255 -7.63 2.68 10.67
N SER A 256 -8.22 3.85 10.39
CA SER A 256 -7.48 5.14 10.43
C SER A 256 -8.34 6.40 10.72
N ILE A 257 -7.83 7.26 11.63
CA ILE A 257 -8.07 8.72 11.87
C ILE A 257 -9.39 9.22 12.52
N PRO A 258 -9.71 8.86 13.78
CA PRO A 258 -10.92 9.35 14.49
C PRO A 258 -10.96 10.88 14.69
N TRP A 259 -9.79 11.53 14.82
CA TRP A 259 -9.66 12.97 15.12
C TRP A 259 -10.13 13.91 13.98
N SER A 260 -10.51 13.34 12.84
CA SER A 260 -11.14 14.08 11.74
C SER A 260 -12.65 14.23 11.89
N PHE A 261 -13.26 13.39 12.72
CA PHE A 261 -14.72 13.20 12.78
C PHE A 261 -15.31 13.48 14.16
N ASP A 262 -14.53 13.33 15.23
CA ASP A 262 -14.90 13.69 16.58
C ASP A 262 -14.09 14.90 17.08
N PHE A 263 -14.78 16.04 17.25
CA PHE A 263 -14.20 17.29 17.75
C PHE A 263 -13.77 17.22 19.23
N GLY A 264 -14.19 16.19 19.97
CA GLY A 264 -13.75 15.91 21.34
C GLY A 264 -12.43 15.13 21.42
N THR A 265 -11.97 14.57 20.30
CA THR A 265 -10.72 13.80 20.23
C THR A 265 -9.56 14.73 19.81
N LEU A 266 -8.67 15.05 20.76
CA LEU A 266 -7.54 15.96 20.53
C LEU A 266 -6.49 15.34 19.59
N SER A 267 -6.02 16.11 18.61
CA SER A 267 -4.79 15.82 17.88
C SER A 267 -3.62 15.92 18.86
N VAL A 268 -3.16 14.78 19.36
CA VAL A 268 -1.99 14.73 20.24
C VAL A 268 -0.75 14.72 19.34
N PRO A 269 0.06 15.80 19.30
CA PRO A 269 1.35 15.75 18.62
C PRO A 269 2.18 14.60 19.18
N TRP A 270 2.98 13.97 18.31
CA TRP A 270 3.81 12.82 18.65
C TRP A 270 4.54 13.06 19.97
N ASN A 271 4.08 12.40 21.03
CA ASN A 271 4.58 12.66 22.36
C ASN A 271 5.83 11.82 22.60
N SER A 272 6.97 12.41 22.29
CA SER A 272 8.29 11.81 22.49
C SER A 272 8.54 11.34 23.93
N SER A 273 7.84 11.92 24.94
CA SER A 273 7.93 11.46 26.33
C SER A 273 7.17 10.16 26.63
N VAL A 274 6.17 9.80 25.82
CA VAL A 274 5.42 8.52 25.92
C VAL A 274 6.11 7.43 25.10
N THR A 275 6.73 7.80 23.98
CA THR A 275 7.46 6.85 23.11
C THR A 275 8.89 6.59 23.58
N GLN A 276 9.47 7.45 24.42
CA GLN A 276 10.66 7.14 25.20
C GLN A 276 10.27 6.14 26.30
N ARG A 277 10.17 4.87 25.93
CA ARG A 277 9.98 3.80 26.90
C ARG A 277 11.18 3.83 27.85
N LYS A 278 10.94 4.07 29.14
CA LYS A 278 11.91 3.70 30.17
C LYS A 278 12.05 2.19 30.15
N GLU A 279 13.24 1.70 29.85
CA GLU A 279 13.56 0.28 29.87
C GLU A 279 13.09 -0.36 31.20
N GLY A 280 12.45 -1.53 31.11
CA GLY A 280 11.99 -2.27 32.30
C GLY A 280 10.56 -1.97 32.78
N ASN A 281 9.81 -1.07 32.15
CA ASN A 281 8.41 -0.85 32.55
C ASN A 281 7.50 -2.05 32.18
N LYS A 282 6.83 -2.60 33.20
CA LYS A 282 5.73 -3.56 33.10
C LYS A 282 4.55 -2.92 32.35
N LEU A 283 4.01 -3.64 31.35
CA LEU A 283 2.79 -3.26 30.63
C LEU A 283 1.59 -4.02 31.20
N VAL A 284 0.41 -3.41 31.11
CA VAL A 284 -0.90 -4.08 31.27
C VAL A 284 -1.55 -4.15 29.90
N ILE A 285 -1.82 -5.35 29.40
CA ILE A 285 -2.20 -5.62 28.02
C ILE A 285 -3.55 -6.32 28.02
N GLY A 286 -4.58 -5.68 27.45
CA GLY A 286 -5.87 -6.33 27.19
C GLY A 286 -5.73 -7.41 26.12
N PHE A 287 -6.28 -8.59 26.37
CA PHE A 287 -6.17 -9.75 25.50
C PHE A 287 -7.53 -10.40 25.26
N PHE A 288 -7.79 -10.75 24.01
CA PHE A 288 -8.95 -11.53 23.61
C PHE A 288 -8.58 -12.35 22.38
N THR A 289 -9.23 -13.50 22.22
CA THR A 289 -9.04 -14.35 21.03
C THR A 289 -10.17 -14.22 20.04
N ASN A 290 -11.37 -13.84 20.47
CA ASN A 290 -12.56 -13.78 19.64
C ASN A 290 -13.33 -12.49 19.95
N ASP A 291 -13.70 -11.76 18.90
CA ASP A 291 -14.50 -10.53 19.00
C ASP A 291 -16.02 -10.76 18.98
N GLY A 292 -16.45 -12.02 18.87
CA GLY A 292 -17.86 -12.39 18.73
C GLY A 292 -18.42 -12.14 17.32
N VAL A 293 -17.61 -11.67 16.37
CA VAL A 293 -18.00 -11.35 15.00
C VAL A 293 -17.31 -12.28 14.00
N VAL A 294 -15.99 -12.39 14.06
CA VAL A 294 -15.18 -13.25 13.19
C VAL A 294 -14.39 -14.22 14.04
N ALA A 295 -14.85 -15.47 14.09
CA ALA A 295 -14.14 -16.52 14.79
C ALA A 295 -12.77 -16.78 14.13
N PRO A 296 -11.65 -16.69 14.88
CA PRO A 296 -10.32 -17.01 14.34
C PRO A 296 -10.18 -18.52 14.08
N HIS A 297 -9.35 -18.87 13.09
CA HIS A 297 -8.96 -20.26 12.87
C HIS A 297 -8.11 -20.81 14.03
N PRO A 298 -8.14 -22.12 14.32
CA PRO A 298 -7.36 -22.71 15.42
C PRO A 298 -5.86 -22.35 15.43
N PRO A 299 -5.13 -22.32 14.28
CA PRO A 299 -3.72 -21.91 14.29
C PRO A 299 -3.50 -20.45 14.70
N ILE A 300 -4.47 -19.55 14.50
CA ILE A 300 -4.40 -18.16 14.94
C ILE A 300 -4.58 -18.10 16.46
N ILE A 301 -5.58 -18.82 17.00
CA ILE A 301 -5.81 -18.91 18.45
C ILE A 301 -4.56 -19.42 19.17
N GLU A 302 -3.96 -20.49 18.65
CA GLU A 302 -2.72 -21.06 19.20
C GLU A 302 -1.60 -20.02 19.26
N ARG A 303 -1.44 -19.20 18.21
CA ARG A 303 -0.41 -18.15 18.16
C ARG A 303 -0.72 -16.95 19.06
N LEU A 304 -2.00 -16.62 19.25
CA LEU A 304 -2.41 -15.60 20.22
C LEU A 304 -2.06 -16.03 21.66
N HIS A 305 -2.37 -17.26 22.05
CA HIS A 305 -1.98 -17.78 23.38
C HIS A 305 -0.46 -17.84 23.56
N LYS A 306 0.29 -18.30 22.54
CA LYS A 306 1.76 -18.26 22.59
C LYS A 306 2.31 -16.85 22.78
N THR A 307 1.67 -15.84 22.19
CA THR A 307 2.03 -14.43 22.39
C THR A 307 1.71 -13.97 23.81
N GLN A 308 0.53 -14.32 24.34
CA GLN A 308 0.16 -14.06 25.74
C GLN A 308 1.18 -14.67 26.71
N ASP A 309 1.54 -15.94 26.54
CA ASP A 309 2.53 -16.62 27.37
C ASP A 309 3.89 -15.93 27.32
N ALA A 310 4.33 -15.51 26.13
CA ALA A 310 5.59 -14.79 25.95
C ALA A 310 5.58 -13.41 26.63
N LEU A 311 4.46 -12.69 26.59
CA LEU A 311 4.30 -11.41 27.29
C LEU A 311 4.35 -11.58 28.81
N ILE A 312 3.68 -12.60 29.34
CA ILE A 312 3.70 -12.94 30.77
C ILE A 312 5.12 -13.34 31.20
N ALA A 313 5.80 -14.17 30.41
CA ALA A 313 7.18 -14.59 30.66
C ALA A 313 8.17 -13.40 30.62
N ALA A 314 7.89 -12.38 29.82
CA ALA A 314 8.65 -11.12 29.79
C ALA A 314 8.31 -10.16 30.96
N GLY A 315 7.45 -10.57 31.90
CA GLY A 315 7.09 -9.80 33.09
C GLY A 315 5.96 -8.78 32.86
N HIS A 316 5.21 -8.90 31.76
CA HIS A 316 4.02 -8.08 31.51
C HIS A 316 2.77 -8.71 32.12
N GLU A 317 1.79 -7.87 32.43
CA GLU A 317 0.47 -8.31 32.85
C GLU A 317 -0.45 -8.35 31.63
N VAL A 318 -1.10 -9.50 31.45
CA VAL A 318 -2.07 -9.70 30.38
C VAL A 318 -3.43 -9.93 31.04
N VAL A 319 -4.40 -9.08 30.72
CA VAL A 319 -5.74 -9.11 31.29
C VAL A 319 -6.73 -9.52 30.21
N ASP A 320 -7.67 -10.39 30.56
CA ASP A 320 -8.75 -10.73 29.64
C ASP A 320 -9.59 -9.47 29.39
N TRP A 321 -9.78 -9.16 28.10
CA TRP A 321 -10.56 -8.04 27.65
C TRP A 321 -11.77 -8.55 26.89
N VAL A 322 -12.94 -7.98 27.15
CA VAL A 322 -14.18 -8.35 26.46
C VAL A 322 -14.48 -7.27 25.41
N PRO A 323 -14.43 -7.62 24.11
CA PRO A 323 -14.81 -6.71 23.04
C PRO A 323 -16.27 -6.29 23.16
N MET A 324 -16.54 -4.98 23.14
CA MET A 324 -17.89 -4.41 23.28
C MET A 324 -18.42 -3.94 21.93
N ASP A 325 -19.62 -4.41 21.56
CA ASP A 325 -20.40 -3.92 20.42
C ASP A 325 -19.67 -3.89 19.06
N HIS A 326 -18.66 -4.75 18.87
CA HIS A 326 -17.88 -4.81 17.62
C HIS A 326 -18.77 -5.04 16.38
N MET A 327 -19.83 -5.86 16.49
CA MET A 327 -20.78 -6.06 15.40
C MET A 327 -21.57 -4.78 15.07
N GLN A 328 -21.95 -4.00 16.08
CA GLN A 328 -22.65 -2.73 15.87
C GLN A 328 -21.70 -1.70 15.24
N ALA A 329 -20.47 -1.61 15.74
CA ALA A 329 -19.44 -0.76 15.15
C ALA A 329 -19.18 -1.12 13.68
N PHE A 330 -19.06 -2.42 13.37
CA PHE A 330 -18.89 -2.89 11.99
C PHE A 330 -20.06 -2.50 11.08
N LYS A 331 -21.31 -2.69 11.53
CA LYS A 331 -22.51 -2.29 10.76
C LYS A 331 -22.53 -0.79 10.49
N LEU A 332 -22.23 0.02 11.50
CA LEU A 332 -22.18 1.47 11.37
C LEU A 332 -21.11 1.90 10.36
N ILE A 333 -19.90 1.34 10.46
CA ILE A 333 -18.80 1.62 9.52
C ILE A 333 -19.20 1.22 8.09
N ALA A 334 -19.84 0.06 7.91
CA ALA A 334 -20.28 -0.41 6.61
C ALA A 334 -21.30 0.54 5.96
N GLU A 335 -22.24 1.09 6.73
CA GLU A 335 -23.20 2.11 6.27
C GLU A 335 -22.49 3.42 5.89
N LEU A 336 -21.52 3.85 6.69
CA LEU A 336 -20.76 5.09 6.46
C LEU A 336 -19.90 5.05 5.19
N PHE A 337 -19.46 3.87 4.74
CA PHE A 337 -18.68 3.76 3.50
C PHE A 337 -19.49 4.06 2.23
N PHE A 338 -20.82 3.95 2.29
CA PHE A 338 -21.70 4.11 1.13
C PHE A 338 -22.85 5.09 1.40
N LEU A 339 -22.55 6.25 2.00
CA LEU A 339 -23.53 7.30 2.26
C LEU A 339 -24.22 7.82 0.97
N ASP A 340 -23.51 7.74 -0.16
CA ASP A 340 -24.03 8.07 -1.49
C ASP A 340 -24.67 6.86 -2.21
N GLY A 341 -24.85 5.73 -1.52
CA GLY A 341 -25.32 4.48 -2.12
C GLY A 341 -24.30 3.80 -3.03
N GLY A 342 -23.03 4.22 -3.00
CA GLY A 342 -21.99 3.75 -3.93
C GLY A 342 -22.06 4.40 -5.31
N GLU A 343 -22.86 5.46 -5.49
CA GLU A 343 -23.03 6.17 -6.76
C GLU A 343 -21.68 6.62 -7.36
N ALA A 344 -20.77 7.15 -6.54
CA ALA A 344 -19.45 7.56 -7.02
C ALA A 344 -18.65 6.40 -7.64
N ILE A 345 -18.74 5.20 -7.08
CA ILE A 345 -18.07 4.00 -7.62
C ILE A 345 -18.80 3.54 -8.88
N HIS A 346 -20.13 3.45 -8.85
CA HIS A 346 -20.95 3.04 -10.00
C HIS A 346 -20.73 3.96 -11.21
N ALA A 347 -20.69 5.27 -11.01
CA ALA A 347 -20.47 6.24 -12.07
C ALA A 347 -19.14 6.00 -12.81
N VAL A 348 -18.04 5.77 -12.07
CA VAL A 348 -16.73 5.49 -12.66
C VAL A 348 -16.70 4.14 -13.38
N LEU A 349 -17.34 3.10 -12.82
CA LEU A 349 -17.46 1.80 -13.48
C LEU A 349 -18.27 1.87 -14.79
N ALA A 350 -19.33 2.68 -14.80
CA ALA A 350 -20.21 2.87 -15.95
C ALA A 350 -19.51 3.57 -17.13
N GLU A 351 -18.50 4.43 -16.89
CA GLU A 351 -17.77 5.15 -17.95
C GLU A 351 -17.27 4.24 -19.08
N LEU A 352 -16.79 3.04 -18.74
CA LEU A 352 -16.30 2.04 -19.71
C LEU A 352 -17.10 0.72 -19.68
N GLY A 353 -18.19 0.67 -18.91
CA GLY A 353 -18.95 -0.56 -18.64
C GLY A 353 -18.09 -1.65 -17.98
N GLU A 354 -17.18 -1.26 -17.08
CA GLU A 354 -16.33 -2.19 -16.33
C GLU A 354 -17.15 -2.89 -15.22
N PRO A 355 -17.13 -4.23 -15.12
CA PRO A 355 -17.83 -4.90 -14.03
C PRO A 355 -17.10 -4.75 -12.69
N ALA A 356 -17.85 -4.66 -11.60
CA ALA A 356 -17.30 -4.80 -10.26
C ALA A 356 -16.71 -6.21 -10.08
N ILE A 357 -15.49 -6.31 -9.54
CA ILE A 357 -14.88 -7.59 -9.17
C ILE A 357 -15.69 -8.23 -8.04
N PRO A 358 -15.69 -9.59 -7.89
CA PRO A 358 -16.53 -10.24 -6.89
C PRO A 358 -16.39 -9.73 -5.45
N PRO A 359 -15.17 -9.41 -4.95
CA PRO A 359 -15.03 -8.81 -3.62
C PRO A 359 -15.71 -7.43 -3.48
N LEU A 360 -15.64 -6.58 -4.50
CA LEU A 360 -16.29 -5.26 -4.49
C LEU A 360 -17.81 -5.41 -4.61
N ALA A 361 -18.27 -6.22 -5.57
CA ALA A 361 -19.68 -6.44 -5.83
C ALA A 361 -20.46 -7.00 -4.62
N ARG A 362 -19.79 -7.71 -3.70
CA ARG A 362 -20.40 -8.21 -2.47
C ARG A 362 -20.80 -7.09 -1.50
N HIS A 363 -20.06 -5.98 -1.51
CA HIS A 363 -20.21 -4.91 -0.53
C HIS A 363 -20.76 -3.62 -1.15
N LEU A 364 -20.61 -3.43 -2.46
CA LEU A 364 -21.13 -2.28 -3.18
C LEU A 364 -22.68 -2.37 -3.24
N PRO A 365 -23.42 -1.41 -2.68
CA PRO A 365 -24.89 -1.41 -2.73
C PRO A 365 -25.42 -1.35 -4.16
N ASP A 366 -26.61 -1.88 -4.39
CA ASP A 366 -27.29 -1.73 -5.68
C ASP A 366 -27.76 -0.28 -5.84
N SER A 367 -27.34 0.37 -6.93
CA SER A 367 -27.67 1.78 -7.22
C SER A 367 -29.17 2.06 -7.33
N LYS A 368 -29.99 1.02 -7.53
CA LYS A 368 -31.47 1.11 -7.60
C LYS A 368 -32.16 1.09 -6.24
N GLU A 369 -31.47 0.67 -5.18
CA GLU A 369 -32.03 0.51 -3.82
C GLU A 369 -31.42 1.49 -2.81
N ALA A 370 -30.50 2.36 -3.23
CA ALA A 370 -29.83 3.32 -2.38
C ALA A 370 -30.81 4.39 -1.85
N ASP A 371 -31.36 4.17 -0.65
CA ASP A 371 -31.87 5.27 0.19
C ASP A 371 -30.63 6.10 0.58
N THR A 372 -30.62 7.37 0.20
CA THR A 372 -29.57 8.30 0.64
C THR A 372 -29.69 8.43 2.15
N HIS A 373 -28.90 7.64 2.86
CA HIS A 373 -28.88 7.62 4.31
C HIS A 373 -28.38 8.99 4.80
N THR A 374 -29.31 9.89 5.09
CA THR A 374 -28.98 11.09 5.86
C THR A 374 -28.39 10.62 7.19
N LEU A 375 -27.25 11.19 7.60
CA LEU A 375 -26.62 10.95 8.90
C LEU A 375 -27.64 10.97 10.06
N ALA A 376 -28.68 11.81 9.94
CA ALA A 376 -29.79 11.88 10.89
C ALA A 376 -30.66 10.60 10.99
N LYS A 377 -30.86 9.84 9.90
CA LYS A 377 -31.56 8.54 9.93
C LYS A 377 -30.70 7.45 10.62
N ILE A 378 -29.39 7.45 10.36
CA ILE A 378 -28.43 6.53 11.00
C ILE A 378 -28.33 6.81 12.50
N LEU A 379 -28.25 8.09 12.89
CA LEU A 379 -28.17 8.51 14.29
C LEU A 379 -29.52 8.44 15.03
N GLY A 380 -30.64 8.63 14.31
CA GLY A 380 -31.99 8.67 14.87
C GLY A 380 -32.54 7.32 15.30
N SER A 381 -32.04 6.22 14.73
CA SER A 381 -32.42 4.84 15.05
C SER A 381 -31.67 4.25 16.26
N GLN A 382 -30.68 4.97 16.80
CA GLN A 382 -29.77 4.48 17.85
C GLN A 382 -29.75 5.31 19.14
N ARG A 383 -30.87 5.95 19.55
CA ARG A 383 -30.94 6.36 20.96
C ARG A 383 -30.97 5.10 21.82
N PRO A 384 -29.98 4.86 22.69
CA PRO A 384 -30.01 3.70 23.58
C PRO A 384 -31.26 3.82 24.46
N THR A 385 -32.14 2.82 24.38
CA THR A 385 -33.34 2.71 25.23
C THR A 385 -32.99 2.19 26.63
N GLN A 386 -31.71 1.87 26.88
CA GLN A 386 -31.23 1.46 28.19
C GLN A 386 -30.15 2.41 28.71
N PRO A 387 -30.21 2.83 29.98
CA PRO A 387 -29.12 3.56 30.61
C PRO A 387 -27.86 2.69 30.63
N VAL A 388 -26.71 3.32 30.35
CA VAL A 388 -25.39 2.71 30.49
C VAL A 388 -25.28 2.10 31.91
N PRO A 389 -24.87 0.83 32.08
CA PRO A 389 -24.72 0.25 33.41
C PRO A 389 -23.75 1.08 34.26
N SER A 390 -24.18 1.45 35.46
CA SER A 390 -23.46 2.37 36.36
C SER A 390 -22.05 1.89 36.78
N MET A 391 -21.70 0.62 36.55
CA MET A 391 -20.40 0.05 36.95
C MET A 391 -19.19 0.70 36.26
N CYS A 392 -19.34 1.23 35.04
CA CYS A 392 -18.19 1.85 34.36
C CYS A 392 -17.82 3.24 34.91
N ILE A 393 -18.77 3.97 35.48
CA ILE A 393 -18.51 5.32 36.02
C ILE A 393 -17.83 5.22 37.39
N GLU A 394 -18.28 4.31 38.26
CA GLU A 394 -17.69 4.13 39.60
C GLU A 394 -16.22 3.67 39.55
N THR A 395 -15.86 2.83 38.57
CA THR A 395 -14.48 2.33 38.42
C THR A 395 -13.51 3.42 37.94
N LEU A 396 -13.98 4.39 37.15
CA LEU A 396 -13.18 5.52 36.66
C LEU A 396 -13.03 6.64 37.71
N GLU A 397 -14.03 6.86 38.58
CA GLU A 397 -13.94 7.83 39.67
C GLU A 397 -13.05 7.36 40.84
N GLN A 398 -13.03 6.05 41.12
CA GLN A 398 -12.14 5.48 42.15
C GLN A 398 -10.65 5.62 41.81
N HIS A 399 -10.28 5.63 40.53
CA HIS A 399 -8.87 5.85 40.12
C HIS A 399 -8.46 7.33 40.05
N ARG A 400 -9.41 8.26 39.99
CA ARG A 400 -9.12 9.71 39.97
C ARG A 400 -8.75 10.30 41.33
N THR A 401 -9.09 9.61 42.42
CA THR A 401 -8.80 10.03 43.79
C THR A 401 -7.55 9.38 44.39
N ALA A 402 -6.84 8.55 43.63
CA ALA A 402 -5.65 7.83 44.06
C ALA A 402 -4.36 8.19 43.27
N VAL A 403 -4.32 9.34 42.60
CA VAL A 403 -3.12 9.91 41.96
C VAL A 403 -2.77 11.26 42.57
#